data_AF-A0A7R9BQU5-F1
#
_entry.id   AF-A0A7R9BQU5-F1
#
_cell.length_a   1.000
_cell.length_b   1.000
_cell.length_c   1.000
_cell.angle_alpha   90.00
_cell.angle_beta   90.00
_cell.angle_gamma   90.00
#
_symmetry.space_group_name_H-M   'P 1'
#
loop_
_entity.id
_entity.type
_entity.pdbx_description
1 polymer ?
#
loop_
_entity_poly.entity_id
_entity_poly.type
_entity_poly.pdbx_seq_one_letter_code
_entity_poly.pdbx_strand_id
1 'polypeptide(L)'
;AVFVNRPALGMFPSADWPELLQKTLMSVAPKGLDEVITMACGSCSNENAFKCLMMNMADRKRGGADFSQIDLDTCLINLPPGSPNYSILSFKGAFHGRTFGALSTTHSKPVHKLDLPAFDWPIASFPIYKYPLEEFKSENEIVDRRCLEEVQMLIEQRVNTGTDVVGVVVEPIQSEGGDHHPSPDFLRKLQAITKKAAIGFIVDEVQTGCGSTGKMWCHEHYNLDGPPDIVTFSKKMLTGGFYLKKEYR
;
A
#
# COMPACT_ATOMS: atom_id res chain seq x y z
N ALA A 1 36.61 34.68 6.49
CA ALA A 1 35.55 34.26 5.53
C ALA A 1 34.38 33.75 6.35
N VAL A 2 33.27 34.49 6.38
CA VAL A 2 32.04 34.05 7.04
C VAL A 2 31.47 32.94 6.16
N PHE A 3 31.58 31.69 6.63
CA PHE A 3 30.87 30.57 6.02
C PHE A 3 29.38 30.91 6.08
N VAL A 4 28.80 31.31 4.95
CA VAL A 4 27.36 31.46 4.79
C VAL A 4 26.78 30.05 4.88
N ASN A 5 26.51 29.61 6.11
CA ASN A 5 25.71 28.43 6.36
C ASN A 5 24.26 28.87 6.13
N ARG A 6 23.78 28.80 4.87
CA ARG A 6 22.33 28.87 4.64
C ARG A 6 21.76 27.64 5.35
N PRO A 7 20.97 27.78 6.43
CA PRO A 7 20.29 26.63 6.98
C PRO A 7 19.50 25.98 5.85
N ALA A 8 19.64 24.67 5.68
CA ALA A 8 18.83 23.90 4.75
C ALA A 8 17.40 23.82 5.31
N LEU A 9 16.70 24.95 5.29
CA LEU A 9 15.35 25.13 5.84
C LEU A 9 14.32 24.20 5.17
N GLY A 10 14.65 23.63 4.01
CA GLY A 10 13.85 22.60 3.33
C GLY A 10 14.17 21.15 3.71
N MET A 11 15.20 20.89 4.53
CA MET A 11 15.59 19.53 4.97
C MET A 11 15.49 19.32 6.48
N PHE A 12 15.70 20.37 7.28
CA PHE A 12 15.65 20.23 8.73
C PHE A 12 14.27 20.60 9.25
N PRO A 13 13.54 19.65 9.86
CA PRO A 13 12.32 19.99 10.55
C PRO A 13 12.63 20.91 11.74
N SER A 14 11.62 21.66 12.18
CA SER A 14 11.73 22.50 13.37
C SER A 14 12.04 21.66 14.62
N ALA A 15 12.63 22.28 15.64
CA ALA A 15 13.03 21.57 16.86
C ALA A 15 11.85 20.89 17.60
N ASP A 16 10.64 21.41 17.42
CA ASP A 16 9.38 20.90 17.96
C ASP A 16 8.71 19.83 17.07
N TRP A 17 9.30 19.47 15.93
CA TRP A 17 8.71 18.52 15.00
C TRP A 17 8.35 17.15 15.60
N PRO A 18 9.18 16.51 16.43
CA PRO A 18 8.79 15.26 17.08
C PRO A 18 7.55 15.43 17.96
N GLU A 19 7.44 16.55 18.67
CA GLU A 19 6.28 16.86 19.52
C GLU A 19 5.03 17.14 18.66
N LEU A 20 5.19 17.87 17.56
CA LEU A 20 4.11 18.13 16.61
C LEU A 20 3.57 16.84 15.99
N LEU A 21 4.45 15.92 15.57
CA LEU A 21 4.07 14.60 15.07
C LEU A 21 3.30 13.79 16.12
N GLN A 22 3.75 13.80 17.38
CA GLN A 22 3.07 13.09 18.46
C GLN A 22 1.67 13.66 18.73
N LYS A 23 1.55 15.00 18.78
CA LYS A 23 0.29 15.70 19.03
C LYS A 23 -0.70 15.64 17.87
N THR A 24 -0.23 15.40 16.64
CA THR A 24 -1.06 15.38 15.44
C THR A 24 -1.20 13.96 14.91
N LEU A 25 -0.30 13.51 14.03
CA LEU A 25 -0.41 12.23 13.32
C LEU A 25 -0.45 11.04 14.29
N MET A 26 0.45 10.96 15.28
CA MET A 26 0.44 9.81 16.19
C MET A 26 -0.76 9.77 17.13
N SER A 27 -1.38 10.92 17.42
CA SER A 27 -2.61 10.97 18.24
C SER A 27 -3.80 10.24 17.60
N VAL A 28 -3.71 10.02 16.28
CA VAL A 28 -4.70 9.31 15.47
C VAL A 28 -4.10 8.10 14.75
N ALA A 29 -2.97 7.57 15.22
CA ALA A 29 -2.36 6.40 14.60
C ALA A 29 -3.32 5.19 14.61
N PRO A 30 -3.43 4.42 13.50
CA PRO A 30 -4.14 3.16 13.50
C PRO A 30 -3.62 2.23 14.61
N LYS A 31 -4.53 1.51 15.29
CA LYS A 31 -4.15 0.61 16.38
C LYS A 31 -3.12 -0.42 15.90
N GLY A 32 -1.98 -0.49 16.57
CA GLY A 32 -0.90 -1.44 16.26
C GLY A 32 0.13 -0.93 15.24
N LEU A 33 0.00 0.31 14.77
CA LEU A 33 1.01 1.00 13.97
C LEU A 33 1.65 2.13 14.79
N ASP A 34 2.91 1.94 15.15
CA ASP A 34 3.67 2.79 16.07
C ASP A 34 4.66 3.74 15.38
N GLU A 35 4.82 3.61 14.07
CA GLU A 35 5.73 4.42 13.26
C GLU A 35 4.94 5.23 12.22
N VAL A 36 5.42 6.43 11.88
CA VAL A 36 4.88 7.26 10.80
C VAL A 36 6.00 7.88 9.98
N ILE A 37 5.86 7.83 8.66
CA ILE A 37 6.73 8.55 7.71
C ILE A 37 5.88 9.53 6.93
N THR A 38 6.22 10.83 7.01
CA THR A 38 5.50 11.89 6.31
C THR A 38 5.94 12.03 4.86
N MET A 39 5.00 12.34 3.99
CA MET A 39 5.17 12.55 2.55
C MET A 39 4.36 13.77 2.10
N ALA A 40 4.58 14.27 0.90
CA ALA A 40 3.90 15.48 0.43
C ALA A 40 2.50 15.20 -0.15
N CYS A 41 2.24 14.00 -0.69
CA CYS A 41 0.96 13.66 -1.30
C CYS A 41 0.68 12.14 -1.27
N GLY A 42 -0.52 11.73 -1.66
CA GLY A 42 -0.92 10.32 -1.69
C GLY A 42 -0.06 9.45 -2.62
N SER A 43 0.31 9.94 -3.80
CA SER A 43 1.14 9.18 -4.74
C SER A 43 2.50 8.83 -4.14
N CYS A 44 3.24 9.80 -3.60
CA CYS A 44 4.53 9.51 -2.97
C CYS A 44 4.41 8.77 -1.64
N SER A 45 3.26 8.85 -0.96
CA SER A 45 2.95 7.98 0.18
C SER A 45 2.90 6.51 -0.24
N ASN A 46 2.15 6.20 -1.29
CA ASN A 46 2.04 4.84 -1.82
C ASN A 46 3.37 4.34 -2.42
N GLU A 47 4.08 5.14 -3.21
CA GLU A 47 5.38 4.76 -3.78
C GLU A 47 6.40 4.39 -2.69
N ASN A 48 6.47 5.17 -1.60
CA ASN A 48 7.40 4.87 -0.53
C ASN A 48 6.94 3.71 0.35
N ALA A 49 5.62 3.51 0.52
CA ALA A 49 5.10 2.29 1.13
C ALA A 49 5.49 1.02 0.32
N PHE A 50 5.42 1.07 -1.02
CA PHE A 50 5.86 -0.04 -1.86
C PHE A 50 7.35 -0.32 -1.68
N LYS A 51 8.18 0.73 -1.65
CA LYS A 51 9.62 0.57 -1.40
C LYS A 51 9.92 -0.03 -0.03
N CYS A 52 9.20 0.36 1.04
CA CYS A 52 9.35 -0.25 2.36
C CYS A 52 9.09 -1.77 2.31
N LEU A 53 8.03 -2.21 1.62
CA LEU A 53 7.76 -3.64 1.44
C LEU A 53 8.84 -4.35 0.62
N MET A 54 9.30 -3.75 -0.48
CA MET A 54 10.37 -4.31 -1.32
C MET A 54 11.70 -4.43 -0.57
N MET A 55 12.06 -3.41 0.21
CA MET A 55 13.26 -3.40 1.05
C MET A 55 13.16 -4.45 2.16
N ASN A 56 12.02 -4.54 2.85
CA ASN A 56 11.77 -5.57 3.86
C ASN A 56 11.87 -6.99 3.26
N MET A 57 11.27 -7.23 2.10
CA MET A 57 11.38 -8.53 1.42
C MET A 57 12.84 -8.85 1.04
N ALA A 58 13.56 -7.89 0.46
CA ALA A 58 14.96 -8.07 0.10
C ALA A 58 15.83 -8.38 1.33
N ASP A 59 15.60 -7.69 2.44
CA ASP A 59 16.33 -7.90 3.68
C ASP A 59 16.07 -9.29 4.28
N ARG A 60 14.80 -9.71 4.32
CA ARG A 60 14.40 -11.06 4.74
C ARG A 60 15.05 -12.15 3.89
N LYS A 61 15.16 -11.94 2.57
CA LYS A 61 15.84 -12.88 1.67
C LYS A 61 17.36 -12.92 1.86
N ARG A 62 17.98 -11.79 2.17
CA ARG A 62 19.41 -11.74 2.51
C ARG A 62 19.72 -12.31 3.90
N GLY A 63 18.73 -12.36 4.80
CA GLY A 63 18.91 -12.90 6.15
C GLY A 63 19.89 -12.08 7.01
N GLY A 64 19.94 -10.76 6.81
CA GLY A 64 20.86 -9.86 7.52
C GLY A 64 22.29 -9.82 6.97
N ALA A 65 22.56 -10.46 5.82
CA ALA A 65 23.83 -10.32 5.12
C ALA A 65 24.00 -8.92 4.52
N ASP A 66 25.24 -8.43 4.46
CA ASP A 66 25.62 -7.20 3.78
C ASP A 66 25.33 -7.28 2.26
N PHE A 67 25.24 -6.11 1.61
CA PHE A 67 25.07 -6.03 0.17
C PHE A 67 26.29 -6.61 -0.57
N SER A 68 26.06 -7.49 -1.54
CA SER A 68 27.14 -8.02 -2.36
C SER A 68 27.60 -6.99 -3.40
N GLN A 69 28.85 -7.09 -3.87
CA GLN A 69 29.35 -6.18 -4.91
C GLN A 69 28.50 -6.25 -6.20
N ILE A 70 28.00 -7.44 -6.56
CA ILE A 70 27.12 -7.60 -7.72
C ILE A 70 25.77 -6.89 -7.51
N ASP A 71 25.20 -6.87 -6.30
CA ASP A 71 24.00 -6.07 -6.00
C ASP A 71 24.27 -4.58 -6.18
N LEU A 72 25.41 -4.11 -5.65
CA LEU A 72 25.81 -2.70 -5.74
C LEU A 72 26.04 -2.26 -7.18
N ASP A 73 26.71 -3.08 -7.99
CA ASP A 73 27.03 -2.75 -9.38
C ASP A 73 25.78 -2.79 -10.27
N THR A 74 24.94 -3.82 -10.11
CA THR A 74 23.76 -4.02 -10.96
C THR A 74 22.61 -3.08 -10.62
N CYS A 75 22.47 -2.63 -9.37
CA CYS A 75 21.40 -1.69 -9.01
C CYS A 75 21.55 -0.32 -9.70
N LEU A 76 22.78 0.15 -9.92
CA LEU A 76 23.05 1.44 -10.57
C LEU A 76 22.74 1.46 -12.07
N ILE A 77 22.53 0.28 -12.67
CA ILE A 77 22.17 0.12 -14.09
C ILE A 77 20.81 -0.58 -14.27
N ASN A 78 19.98 -0.59 -13.23
CA ASN A 78 18.62 -1.13 -13.23
C ASN A 78 18.52 -2.64 -13.56
N LEU A 79 19.52 -3.44 -13.18
CA LEU A 79 19.53 -4.88 -13.43
C LEU A 79 19.45 -5.69 -12.12
N PRO A 80 18.87 -6.91 -12.14
CA PRO A 80 19.02 -7.87 -11.05
C PRO A 80 20.48 -8.33 -10.88
N PRO A 81 20.88 -8.76 -9.67
CA PRO A 81 20.08 -8.85 -8.44
C PRO A 81 19.86 -7.51 -7.71
N GLY A 82 20.64 -6.46 -8.03
CA GLY A 82 20.56 -5.17 -7.35
C GLY A 82 19.23 -4.44 -7.50
N SER A 83 18.56 -4.61 -8.65
CA SER A 83 17.16 -4.22 -8.88
C SER A 83 16.29 -5.47 -9.06
N PRO A 84 15.73 -6.03 -7.98
CA PRO A 84 14.94 -7.26 -8.04
C PRO A 84 13.59 -7.04 -8.75
N ASN A 85 13.07 -8.08 -9.39
CA ASN A 85 11.80 -8.04 -10.12
C ASN A 85 10.57 -8.21 -9.21
N TYR A 86 10.48 -7.44 -8.13
CA TYR A 86 9.32 -7.52 -7.22
C TYR A 86 8.04 -6.94 -7.83
N SER A 87 6.90 -7.41 -7.33
CA SER A 87 5.59 -6.91 -7.72
C SER A 87 4.70 -6.54 -6.53
N ILE A 88 3.78 -5.59 -6.77
CA ILE A 88 2.69 -5.24 -5.85
C ILE A 88 1.38 -5.67 -6.49
N LEU A 89 0.63 -6.54 -5.81
CA LEU A 89 -0.69 -6.94 -6.27
C LEU A 89 -1.71 -5.82 -5.99
N SER A 90 -2.53 -5.53 -6.99
CA SER A 90 -3.57 -4.49 -6.92
C SER A 90 -4.88 -5.00 -7.52
N PHE A 91 -5.93 -4.18 -7.51
CA PHE A 91 -7.28 -4.59 -7.90
C PHE A 91 -7.82 -3.80 -9.10
N LYS A 92 -8.59 -4.46 -9.97
CA LYS A 92 -9.41 -3.78 -10.99
C LYS A 92 -10.28 -2.71 -10.32
N GLY A 93 -10.42 -1.54 -10.94
CA GLY A 93 -11.14 -0.39 -10.38
C GLY A 93 -10.30 0.51 -9.45
N ALA A 94 -9.14 0.06 -8.96
CA ALA A 94 -8.38 0.80 -7.94
C ALA A 94 -7.81 2.15 -8.43
N PHE A 95 -7.54 3.06 -7.50
CA PHE A 95 -6.79 4.30 -7.75
C PHE A 95 -5.85 4.63 -6.59
N HIS A 96 -4.55 4.45 -6.84
CA HIS A 96 -3.49 4.67 -5.85
C HIS A 96 -2.55 5.82 -6.20
N GLY A 97 -2.77 6.49 -7.34
CA GLY A 97 -1.98 7.66 -7.76
C GLY A 97 -1.61 7.61 -9.24
N ARG A 98 -0.69 8.49 -9.65
CA ARG A 98 -0.32 8.67 -11.07
C ARG A 98 1.18 8.73 -11.35
N THR A 99 2.03 8.59 -10.34
CA THR A 99 3.46 8.30 -10.54
C THR A 99 3.62 6.84 -11.00
N PHE A 100 4.68 6.46 -11.71
CA PHE A 100 4.68 5.18 -12.45
C PHE A 100 4.44 3.91 -11.61
N GLY A 101 4.91 3.83 -10.37
CA GLY A 101 4.61 2.70 -9.48
C GLY A 101 3.15 2.72 -9.01
N ALA A 102 2.69 3.85 -8.49
CA ALA A 102 1.29 4.06 -8.09
C ALA A 102 0.28 3.94 -9.24
N LEU A 103 0.70 4.30 -10.45
CA LEU A 103 -0.09 4.18 -11.66
C LEU A 103 -0.18 2.71 -12.11
N SER A 104 0.87 1.93 -11.89
CA SER A 104 0.86 0.49 -12.19
C SER A 104 -0.11 -0.27 -11.30
N THR A 105 -0.39 0.22 -10.09
CA THR A 105 -1.44 -0.31 -9.20
C THR A 105 -2.81 0.36 -9.37
N THR A 106 -2.93 1.38 -10.20
CA THR A 106 -4.20 2.07 -10.51
C THR A 106 -4.87 1.44 -11.73
N HIS A 107 -6.17 1.15 -11.67
CA HIS A 107 -6.96 0.49 -12.73
C HIS A 107 -8.38 1.06 -12.87
N SER A 108 -8.52 2.38 -12.68
CA SER A 108 -9.81 3.08 -12.62
C SER A 108 -10.41 3.42 -13.99
N LYS A 109 -9.69 4.17 -14.84
CA LYS A 109 -10.20 4.68 -16.13
C LYS A 109 -9.11 4.63 -17.21
N PRO A 110 -9.44 4.32 -18.49
CA PRO A 110 -8.44 4.27 -19.57
C PRO A 110 -7.62 5.55 -19.73
N VAL A 111 -8.26 6.72 -19.63
CA VAL A 111 -7.59 8.04 -19.75
C VAL A 111 -6.51 8.28 -18.69
N HIS A 112 -6.54 7.54 -17.58
CA HIS A 112 -5.49 7.64 -16.56
C HIS A 112 -4.23 6.84 -16.94
N LYS A 113 -4.33 5.84 -17.83
CA LYS A 113 -3.25 4.89 -18.12
C LYS A 113 -2.75 4.87 -19.56
N LEU A 114 -3.59 5.26 -20.52
CA LEU A 114 -3.25 5.23 -21.94
C LEU A 114 -1.93 6.00 -22.20
N ASP A 115 -1.09 5.47 -23.09
CA ASP A 115 0.19 6.06 -23.52
C ASP A 115 1.29 6.16 -22.45
N LEU A 116 1.11 5.53 -21.27
CA LEU A 116 2.09 5.54 -20.18
C LEU A 116 2.67 4.13 -19.95
N PRO A 117 4.00 3.99 -19.72
CA PRO A 117 4.59 2.72 -19.33
C PRO A 117 4.05 2.27 -17.96
N ALA A 118 4.00 0.96 -17.76
CA ALA A 118 3.57 0.34 -16.52
C ALA A 118 4.40 -0.93 -16.23
N PHE A 119 4.41 -1.34 -14.96
CA PHE A 119 5.02 -2.59 -14.54
C PHE A 119 4.06 -3.77 -14.77
N ASP A 120 4.61 -4.94 -15.15
CA ASP A 120 3.86 -6.20 -15.20
C ASP A 120 3.64 -6.74 -13.77
N TRP A 121 2.72 -6.11 -13.05
CA TRP A 121 2.31 -6.51 -11.71
C TRP A 121 0.92 -7.17 -11.74
N PRO A 122 0.64 -8.15 -10.87
CA PRO A 122 -0.63 -8.86 -10.89
C PRO A 122 -1.81 -7.97 -10.49
N ILE A 123 -2.95 -8.19 -11.16
CA ILE A 123 -4.17 -7.41 -11.00
C ILE A 123 -5.33 -8.38 -10.72
N ALA A 124 -5.82 -8.40 -9.48
CA ALA A 124 -6.96 -9.21 -9.08
C ALA A 124 -8.29 -8.50 -9.34
N SER A 125 -9.41 -9.23 -9.37
CA SER A 125 -10.73 -8.62 -9.41
C SER A 125 -11.15 -8.13 -8.02
N PHE A 126 -11.70 -6.92 -7.94
CA PHE A 126 -12.38 -6.41 -6.75
C PHE A 126 -13.84 -6.91 -6.73
N PRO A 127 -14.44 -7.21 -5.57
CA PRO A 127 -15.82 -7.65 -5.51
C PRO A 127 -16.78 -6.55 -5.97
N ILE A 128 -17.66 -6.89 -6.92
CA ILE A 128 -18.78 -6.03 -7.37
C ILE A 128 -20.07 -6.68 -6.92
N TYR A 129 -20.75 -6.06 -5.97
CA TYR A 129 -21.96 -6.62 -5.36
C TYR A 129 -23.23 -6.27 -6.12
N LYS A 130 -24.19 -7.19 -5.99
CA LYS A 130 -25.58 -6.94 -6.35
C LYS A 130 -26.32 -6.32 -5.16
N TYR A 131 -27.28 -5.46 -5.48
CA TYR A 131 -28.11 -4.73 -4.54
C TYR A 131 -29.59 -5.00 -4.82
N PRO A 132 -30.47 -5.01 -3.79
CA PRO A 132 -30.18 -4.77 -2.36
C PRO A 132 -29.34 -5.88 -1.71
N LEU A 133 -28.47 -5.53 -0.75
CA LEU A 133 -27.45 -6.46 -0.21
C LEU A 133 -28.07 -7.68 0.49
N GLU A 134 -29.20 -7.46 1.15
CA GLU A 134 -29.95 -8.43 1.93
C GLU A 134 -30.56 -9.52 1.05
N GLU A 135 -30.94 -9.16 -0.19
CA GLU A 135 -31.53 -10.07 -1.17
C GLU A 135 -30.46 -10.93 -1.87
N PHE A 136 -29.26 -10.36 -2.11
CA PHE A 136 -28.19 -11.00 -2.86
C PHE A 136 -27.02 -11.48 -1.98
N LYS A 137 -27.27 -11.75 -0.70
CA LYS A 137 -26.24 -12.12 0.27
C LYS A 137 -25.41 -13.32 -0.20
N SER A 138 -26.06 -14.40 -0.62
CA SER A 138 -25.39 -15.64 -1.05
C SER A 138 -24.55 -15.43 -2.30
N GLU A 139 -25.05 -14.65 -3.26
CA GLU A 139 -24.34 -14.31 -4.49
C GLU A 139 -23.11 -13.46 -4.21
N ASN A 140 -23.24 -12.47 -3.31
CA ASN A 140 -22.12 -11.61 -2.93
C ASN A 140 -21.04 -12.38 -2.16
N GLU A 141 -21.41 -13.37 -1.33
CA GLU A 141 -20.46 -14.28 -0.69
C GLU A 141 -19.69 -15.17 -1.70
N ILE A 142 -20.33 -15.55 -2.82
CA ILE A 142 -19.66 -16.26 -3.92
C ILE A 142 -18.68 -15.32 -4.65
N VAL A 143 -19.07 -14.07 -4.87
CA VAL A 143 -18.20 -13.04 -5.48
C VAL A 143 -16.96 -12.84 -4.63
N ASP A 144 -17.11 -12.68 -3.32
CA ASP A 144 -15.98 -12.55 -2.38
C ASP A 144 -15.01 -13.73 -2.49
N ARG A 145 -15.54 -14.95 -2.43
CA ARG A 145 -14.73 -16.17 -2.49
C ARG A 145 -13.93 -16.25 -3.78
N ARG A 146 -14.58 -15.98 -4.93
CA ARG A 146 -13.92 -16.01 -6.24
C ARG A 146 -12.80 -14.98 -6.33
N CYS A 147 -13.03 -13.76 -5.85
CA CYS A 147 -12.01 -12.70 -5.84
C CYS A 147 -10.81 -13.07 -4.94
N LEU A 148 -11.07 -13.65 -3.76
CA LEU A 148 -10.02 -14.09 -2.84
C LEU A 148 -9.22 -15.29 -3.38
N GLU A 149 -9.88 -16.23 -4.06
CA GLU A 149 -9.24 -17.35 -4.77
C GLU A 149 -8.33 -16.84 -5.90
N GLU A 150 -8.78 -15.84 -6.68
CA GLU A 150 -7.97 -15.18 -7.71
C GLU A 150 -6.71 -14.52 -7.11
N VAL A 151 -6.83 -13.85 -5.96
CA VAL A 151 -5.66 -13.27 -5.26
C VAL A 151 -4.65 -14.35 -4.88
N GLN A 152 -5.08 -15.46 -4.27
CA GLN A 152 -4.19 -16.56 -3.90
C GLN A 152 -3.47 -17.14 -5.12
N MET A 153 -4.24 -17.41 -6.19
CA MET A 153 -3.69 -17.93 -7.44
C MET A 153 -2.64 -16.99 -8.04
N LEU A 154 -2.89 -15.67 -8.07
CA LEU A 154 -1.95 -14.69 -8.62
C LEU A 154 -0.66 -14.60 -7.80
N ILE A 155 -0.74 -14.70 -6.47
CA ILE A 155 0.43 -14.72 -5.59
C ILE A 155 1.26 -15.98 -5.89
N GLU A 156 0.63 -17.15 -5.93
CA GLU A 156 1.29 -18.44 -6.19
C GLU A 156 1.93 -18.50 -7.58
N GLN A 157 1.28 -17.94 -8.60
CA GLN A 157 1.81 -17.89 -9.97
C GLN A 157 3.12 -17.10 -10.04
N ARG A 158 3.21 -15.96 -9.34
CA ARG A 158 4.37 -15.05 -9.41
C ARG A 158 5.62 -15.59 -8.71
N VAL A 159 5.44 -16.42 -7.68
CA VAL A 159 6.55 -17.15 -7.02
C VAL A 159 7.31 -18.01 -8.04
N ASN A 160 6.59 -18.63 -8.98
CA ASN A 160 7.19 -19.53 -9.98
C ASN A 160 7.87 -18.78 -11.14
N THR A 161 7.61 -17.48 -11.31
CA THR A 161 8.17 -16.67 -12.41
C THR A 161 9.35 -15.80 -11.99
N GLY A 162 9.75 -15.84 -10.71
CA GLY A 162 10.80 -14.97 -10.19
C GLY A 162 10.39 -13.50 -10.13
N THR A 163 9.08 -13.22 -10.09
CA THR A 163 8.51 -11.86 -10.00
C THR A 163 7.63 -11.68 -8.76
N ASP A 164 8.16 -12.16 -7.62
CA ASP A 164 7.44 -12.32 -6.36
C ASP A 164 6.59 -11.10 -5.98
N VAL A 165 5.35 -11.39 -5.56
CA VAL A 165 4.50 -10.39 -4.93
C VAL A 165 5.06 -10.11 -3.54
N VAL A 166 5.42 -8.85 -3.26
CA VAL A 166 5.92 -8.44 -1.94
C VAL A 166 4.86 -7.80 -1.07
N GLY A 167 3.72 -7.44 -1.66
CA GLY A 167 2.54 -7.00 -0.93
C GLY A 167 1.32 -6.81 -1.80
N VAL A 168 0.20 -6.61 -1.13
CA VAL A 168 -1.10 -6.25 -1.69
C VAL A 168 -1.45 -4.83 -1.27
N VAL A 169 -1.92 -4.01 -2.20
CA VAL A 169 -2.49 -2.70 -1.91
C VAL A 169 -3.99 -2.67 -2.21
N VAL A 170 -4.78 -2.13 -1.28
CA VAL A 170 -6.24 -2.09 -1.39
C VAL A 170 -6.81 -0.83 -0.75
N GLU A 171 -7.82 -0.22 -1.40
CA GLU A 171 -8.66 0.81 -0.78
C GLU A 171 -9.74 0.13 0.08
N PRO A 172 -10.08 0.63 1.29
CA PRO A 172 -11.22 0.11 2.05
C PRO A 172 -12.53 0.18 1.27
N ILE A 173 -12.71 1.26 0.51
CA ILE A 173 -13.80 1.50 -0.45
C ILE A 173 -13.14 2.11 -1.68
N GLN A 174 -13.25 1.45 -2.85
CA GLN A 174 -12.66 2.00 -4.08
C GLN A 174 -13.41 3.25 -4.50
N SER A 175 -12.73 4.38 -4.59
CA SER A 175 -13.41 5.65 -4.89
C SER A 175 -13.52 5.90 -6.40
N GLU A 176 -12.39 6.23 -7.06
CA GLU A 176 -12.38 6.62 -8.48
C GLU A 176 -12.86 5.53 -9.45
N GLY A 177 -12.80 4.26 -9.01
CA GLY A 177 -13.31 3.09 -9.73
C GLY A 177 -14.84 3.02 -9.78
N GLY A 178 -15.53 3.71 -8.88
CA GLY A 178 -17.00 3.79 -8.86
C GLY A 178 -17.63 3.40 -7.52
N ASP A 179 -17.07 3.85 -6.40
CA ASP A 179 -17.59 3.61 -5.04
C ASP A 179 -17.93 2.13 -4.79
N HIS A 180 -16.94 1.26 -4.96
CA HIS A 180 -17.11 -0.19 -4.74
C HIS A 180 -16.82 -0.53 -3.27
N HIS A 181 -17.84 -1.06 -2.59
CA HIS A 181 -17.78 -1.41 -1.17
C HIS A 181 -17.59 -2.92 -1.00
N PRO A 182 -16.45 -3.39 -0.48
CA PRO A 182 -16.28 -4.79 -0.10
C PRO A 182 -16.95 -5.07 1.26
N SER A 183 -17.21 -6.34 1.54
CA SER A 183 -17.69 -6.80 2.83
C SER A 183 -16.56 -6.76 3.88
N PRO A 184 -16.89 -6.63 5.17
CA PRO A 184 -15.93 -6.85 6.27
C PRO A 184 -15.16 -8.16 6.13
N ASP A 185 -15.85 -9.23 5.73
CA ASP A 185 -15.27 -10.56 5.60
C ASP A 185 -14.24 -10.63 4.47
N PHE A 186 -14.47 -9.94 3.35
CA PHE A 186 -13.53 -9.86 2.24
C PHE A 186 -12.17 -9.28 2.68
N LEU A 187 -12.13 -8.07 3.27
CA LEU A 187 -10.86 -7.46 3.67
C LEU A 187 -10.16 -8.23 4.80
N ARG A 188 -10.91 -8.79 5.74
CA ARG A 188 -10.35 -9.67 6.79
C ARG A 188 -9.67 -10.90 6.18
N LYS A 189 -10.34 -11.60 5.26
CA LYS A 189 -9.78 -12.77 4.57
C LYS A 189 -8.63 -12.41 3.65
N LEU A 190 -8.68 -11.24 3.02
CA LEU A 190 -7.58 -10.72 2.20
C LEU A 190 -6.32 -10.53 3.06
N GLN A 191 -6.45 -9.94 4.25
CA GLN A 191 -5.33 -9.84 5.20
C GLN A 191 -4.84 -11.23 5.65
N ALA A 192 -5.73 -12.19 5.86
CA ALA A 192 -5.32 -13.55 6.21
C ALA A 192 -4.49 -14.20 5.09
N ILE A 193 -4.81 -13.92 3.81
CA ILE A 193 -4.03 -14.38 2.65
C ILE A 193 -2.64 -13.76 2.65
N THR A 194 -2.51 -12.44 2.85
CA THR A 194 -1.20 -11.78 2.85
C THR A 194 -0.32 -12.28 3.99
N LYS A 195 -0.89 -12.46 5.19
CA LYS A 195 -0.22 -13.06 6.35
C LYS A 195 0.28 -14.47 6.05
N LYS A 196 -0.56 -15.33 5.46
CA LYS A 196 -0.19 -16.71 5.09
C LYS A 196 0.94 -16.74 4.07
N ALA A 197 0.94 -15.82 3.11
CA ALA A 197 1.99 -15.69 2.10
C ALA A 197 3.24 -14.94 2.61
N ALA A 198 3.21 -14.41 3.83
CA ALA A 198 4.25 -13.59 4.44
C ALA A 198 4.65 -12.38 3.57
N ILE A 199 3.66 -11.70 2.98
CA ILE A 199 3.79 -10.48 2.18
C ILE A 199 3.05 -9.32 2.87
N GLY A 200 3.39 -8.08 2.53
CA GLY A 200 2.78 -6.90 3.18
C GLY A 200 1.33 -6.64 2.76
N PHE A 201 0.55 -6.08 3.67
CA PHE A 201 -0.82 -5.62 3.46
C PHE A 201 -0.92 -4.10 3.63
N ILE A 202 -1.04 -3.40 2.51
CA ILE A 202 -1.21 -1.93 2.46
C ILE A 202 -2.69 -1.61 2.34
N VAL A 203 -3.19 -0.81 3.27
CA VAL A 203 -4.51 -0.20 3.17
C VAL A 203 -4.34 1.27 2.75
N ASP A 204 -4.82 1.60 1.56
CA ASP A 204 -4.80 2.97 1.04
C ASP A 204 -6.01 3.75 1.56
N GLU A 205 -5.76 4.59 2.57
CA GLU A 205 -6.74 5.48 3.18
C GLU A 205 -6.55 6.94 2.77
N VAL A 206 -5.87 7.18 1.63
CA VAL A 206 -5.69 8.53 1.07
C VAL A 206 -7.04 9.23 0.88
N GLN A 207 -8.11 8.50 0.56
CA GLN A 207 -9.44 9.08 0.37
C GLN A 207 -10.42 8.79 1.51
N THR A 208 -10.45 7.55 2.00
CA THR A 208 -11.42 7.07 3.00
C THR A 208 -11.10 7.53 4.41
N GLY A 209 -9.84 7.83 4.71
CA GLY A 209 -9.40 8.27 6.04
C GLY A 209 -9.92 9.66 6.42
N CYS A 210 -9.70 10.00 7.69
CA CYS A 210 -10.08 11.27 8.31
C CYS A 210 -11.61 11.45 8.46
N GLY A 211 -12.31 10.43 8.96
CA GLY A 211 -13.61 10.62 9.62
C GLY A 211 -14.86 10.48 8.77
N SER A 212 -14.79 10.55 7.44
CA SER A 212 -16.00 10.64 6.60
C SER A 212 -16.92 9.42 6.65
N THR A 213 -16.40 8.28 7.10
CA THR A 213 -17.16 7.03 7.29
C THR A 213 -17.72 6.85 8.71
N GLY A 214 -17.45 7.80 9.61
CA GLY A 214 -17.82 7.75 11.03
C GLY A 214 -16.73 7.21 11.96
N LYS A 215 -15.59 6.79 11.41
CA LYS A 215 -14.35 6.44 12.15
C LYS A 215 -13.16 7.20 11.57
N MET A 216 -12.10 7.34 12.35
CA MET A 216 -10.88 8.03 11.90
C MET A 216 -10.31 7.35 10.65
N TRP A 217 -10.21 6.02 10.67
CA TRP A 217 -9.81 5.21 9.53
C TRP A 217 -10.93 4.24 9.15
N CYS A 218 -11.21 4.12 7.85
CA CYS A 218 -12.30 3.28 7.35
C CYS A 218 -12.06 1.79 7.61
N HIS A 219 -10.81 1.31 7.59
CA HIS A 219 -10.50 -0.09 7.87
C HIS A 219 -10.91 -0.54 9.28
N GLU A 220 -11.11 0.39 10.22
CA GLU A 220 -11.61 0.09 11.56
C GLU A 220 -13.03 -0.49 11.56
N HIS A 221 -13.79 -0.36 10.46
CA HIS A 221 -15.09 -1.03 10.30
C HIS A 221 -14.99 -2.51 9.92
N TYR A 222 -13.82 -2.96 9.44
CA TYR A 222 -13.67 -4.25 8.77
C TYR A 222 -13.23 -5.39 9.70
N ASN A 223 -13.04 -5.12 11.00
CA ASN A 223 -12.71 -6.12 12.02
C ASN A 223 -11.58 -7.07 11.58
N LEU A 224 -10.49 -6.49 11.05
CA LEU A 224 -9.31 -7.24 10.64
C LEU A 224 -8.73 -8.03 11.82
N ASP A 225 -8.14 -9.19 11.55
CA ASP A 225 -7.56 -10.06 12.59
C ASP A 225 -6.35 -9.42 13.30
N GLY A 226 -5.77 -8.39 12.70
CA GLY A 226 -4.79 -7.52 13.32
C GLY A 226 -4.61 -6.21 12.53
N PRO A 227 -3.69 -5.34 12.95
CA PRO A 227 -3.33 -4.15 12.18
C PRO A 227 -2.93 -4.50 10.73
N PRO A 228 -3.27 -3.67 9.74
CA PRO A 228 -2.58 -3.64 8.46
C PRO A 228 -1.06 -3.51 8.67
N ASP A 229 -0.27 -3.82 7.66
CA ASP A 229 1.19 -3.65 7.76
C ASP A 229 1.58 -2.20 7.51
N ILE A 230 0.88 -1.54 6.57
CA ILE A 230 1.03 -0.13 6.24
C ILE A 230 -0.35 0.48 6.00
N VAL A 231 -0.58 1.71 6.47
CA VAL A 231 -1.75 2.52 6.14
C VAL A 231 -1.28 3.84 5.54
N THR A 232 -1.56 4.08 4.25
CA THR A 232 -1.20 5.34 3.59
C THR A 232 -2.33 6.36 3.70
N PHE A 233 -1.97 7.65 3.79
CA PHE A 233 -2.93 8.74 3.95
C PHE A 233 -2.47 10.01 3.24
N SER A 234 -3.42 10.88 2.89
CA SER A 234 -3.17 12.24 2.39
C SER A 234 -4.47 13.05 2.41
N LYS A 235 -4.73 13.88 1.39
CA LYS A 235 -5.96 14.66 1.17
C LYS A 235 -6.44 15.37 2.44
N LYS A 236 -7.45 14.81 3.13
CA LYS A 236 -8.06 15.40 4.33
C LYS A 236 -7.06 15.58 5.48
N MET A 237 -5.99 14.78 5.50
CA MET A 237 -4.91 14.88 6.49
C MET A 237 -3.97 16.08 6.28
N LEU A 238 -4.19 16.89 5.24
CA LEU A 238 -3.39 18.05 4.81
C LEU A 238 -1.97 17.72 4.32
N THR A 239 -1.26 16.84 5.02
CA THR A 239 0.00 16.22 4.60
C THR A 239 -0.24 14.81 4.08
N GLY A 240 0.73 14.23 3.36
CA GLY A 240 0.77 12.81 3.05
C GLY A 240 1.59 12.03 4.07
N GLY A 241 1.54 10.72 3.97
CA GLY A 241 2.41 9.83 4.73
C GLY A 241 1.84 8.43 4.81
N PHE A 242 2.50 7.62 5.61
CA PHE A 242 2.02 6.30 5.94
C PHE A 242 2.44 5.90 7.35
N TYR A 243 1.51 5.25 8.05
CA TYR A 243 1.81 4.51 9.26
C TYR A 243 2.27 3.11 8.87
N LEU A 244 3.19 2.54 9.63
CA LEU A 244 3.73 1.21 9.37
C LEU A 244 4.06 0.48 10.66
N LYS A 245 4.08 -0.85 10.61
CA LYS A 245 4.67 -1.63 11.71
C LYS A 245 6.17 -1.44 11.71
N LYS A 246 6.77 -1.44 12.89
CA LYS A 246 8.22 -1.34 13.09
C LYS A 246 9.07 -2.28 12.22
N GLU A 247 8.59 -3.48 11.91
CA GLU A 247 9.31 -4.46 11.07
C GLU A 247 9.45 -4.06 9.59
N TYR A 248 8.64 -3.10 9.11
CA TYR A 248 8.71 -2.58 7.73
C TYR A 248 9.49 -1.26 7.61
N ARG A 249 10.06 -0.77 8.72
CA ARG A 249 10.90 0.43 8.76
C ARG A 249 12.34 0.07 8.42
#